data_AF-A0A3E0H7D9-F1
#
_entry.id   AF-A0A3E0H7D9-F1
#
_cell.length_a   1.000
_cell.length_b   1.000
_cell.length_c   1.000
_cell.angle_alpha   90.00
_cell.angle_beta   90.00
_cell.angle_gamma   90.00
#
_symmetry.space_group_name_H-M   'P 1'
#
loop_
_entity.id
_entity.type
_entity.pdbx_description
1 polymer ?
#
loop_
_entity_poly.entity_id
_entity_poly.type
_entity_poly.pdbx_seq_one_letter_code
_entity_poly.pdbx_strand_id
1 'polypeptide(L)'
;MTTIGQAVGAFIATNIDGFLVLLLLVARAAGRAGGLAKVFFGQFLGFAGILVLSGVAALVISGLPDDVRPWLGLPAIALGIRAALQLRRGQGSPALAAGPSVLSAATITFTKGGDNISVYVPIFAVVGLTATCTYVVVFLVLLALMCGAGWLIATKTVVAPLLAQWGPVLLPAVLIGAGVLVIAQELWFD
;
A
#
# COMPACT_ATOMS: atom_id res chain seq x y z
N MET A 1 4.77 -15.42 -18.11
CA MET A 1 5.19 -14.90 -16.79
C MET A 1 4.78 -15.89 -15.71
N THR A 2 5.61 -16.14 -14.70
CA THR A 2 5.27 -17.04 -13.58
C THR A 2 4.29 -16.36 -12.62
N THR A 3 3.45 -17.11 -11.92
CA THR A 3 2.48 -16.61 -10.92
C THR A 3 3.13 -15.68 -9.88
N ILE A 4 4.37 -15.99 -9.49
CA ILE A 4 5.16 -15.16 -8.58
C ILE A 4 5.47 -13.79 -9.20
N GLY A 5 5.86 -13.73 -10.47
CA GLY A 5 6.14 -12.46 -11.16
C GLY A 5 4.91 -11.57 -11.26
N GLN A 6 3.73 -12.16 -11.53
CA GLN A 6 2.47 -11.42 -11.52
C GLN A 6 2.10 -10.91 -10.13
N ALA A 7 2.30 -11.72 -9.09
CA ALA A 7 2.10 -11.29 -7.70
C ALA A 7 3.06 -10.15 -7.33
N VAL A 8 4.35 -10.25 -7.65
CA VAL A 8 5.31 -9.16 -7.41
C VAL A 8 4.87 -7.88 -8.13
N GLY A 9 4.49 -7.98 -9.41
CA GLY A 9 4.01 -6.83 -10.17
C GLY A 9 2.75 -6.20 -9.58
N ALA A 10 1.75 -7.01 -9.22
CA ALA A 10 0.52 -6.54 -8.60
C ALA A 10 0.77 -5.85 -7.26
N PHE A 11 1.69 -6.38 -6.44
CA PHE A 11 2.04 -5.77 -5.16
C PHE A 11 2.76 -4.42 -5.34
N ILE A 12 3.74 -4.35 -6.24
CA ILE A 12 4.47 -3.09 -6.48
C ILE A 12 3.51 -2.01 -6.98
N ALA A 13 2.63 -2.36 -7.92
CA ALA A 13 1.69 -1.42 -8.51
C ALA A 13 0.72 -0.79 -7.50
N THR A 14 0.36 -1.52 -6.43
CA THR A 14 -0.65 -1.09 -5.45
C THR A 14 -0.07 -0.58 -4.14
N ASN A 15 1.25 -0.73 -3.89
CA ASN A 15 1.83 -0.38 -2.58
C ASN A 15 2.86 0.76 -2.65
N ILE A 16 3.12 1.33 -3.82
CA ILE A 16 4.11 2.40 -3.99
C ILE A 16 3.76 3.67 -3.19
N ASP A 17 2.47 4.04 -3.16
CA ASP A 17 1.97 5.19 -2.41
C ASP A 17 1.90 4.91 -0.89
N GLY A 18 1.61 3.66 -0.52
CA GLY A 18 1.63 3.14 0.85
C GLY A 18 3.01 3.25 1.50
N PHE A 19 4.07 3.10 0.69
CA PHE A 19 5.45 3.20 1.17
C PHE A 19 5.78 4.58 1.77
N LEU A 20 5.31 5.66 1.14
CA LEU A 20 5.55 7.02 1.64
C LEU A 20 4.89 7.23 3.02
N VAL A 21 3.67 6.71 3.19
CA VAL A 21 2.94 6.80 4.46
C VAL A 21 3.61 5.93 5.53
N LEU A 22 4.09 4.75 5.16
CA LEU A 22 4.88 3.89 6.04
C LEU A 22 6.14 4.61 6.53
N LEU A 23 6.90 5.27 5.65
CA LEU A 23 8.09 6.04 6.04
C LEU A 23 7.77 7.10 7.10
N LEU A 24 6.66 7.84 6.93
CA LEU A 24 6.20 8.83 7.90
C LEU A 24 5.81 8.19 9.24
N LEU A 25 5.11 7.06 9.23
CA LEU A 25 4.72 6.35 10.45
C LEU A 25 5.94 5.82 11.20
N VAL A 26 6.90 5.22 10.50
CA VAL A 26 8.16 4.74 11.06
C VAL A 26 8.98 5.89 11.62
N ALA A 27 9.09 7.02 10.91
CA ALA A 27 9.79 8.21 11.40
C ALA A 27 9.17 8.78 12.70
N ARG A 28 7.83 8.79 12.81
CA ARG A 28 7.13 9.22 14.04
C ARG A 28 7.22 8.21 15.19
N ALA A 29 7.38 6.94 14.84
CA ALA A 29 7.52 5.84 15.78
C ALA A 29 8.96 5.66 16.28
N ALA A 30 9.96 6.09 15.49
CA ALA A 30 11.36 6.09 15.87
C ALA A 30 11.55 6.96 17.13
N GLY A 31 12.15 6.38 18.18
CA GLY A 31 12.35 7.03 19.47
C GLY A 31 11.22 6.82 20.51
N ARG A 32 10.14 6.11 20.17
CA ARG A 32 9.11 5.70 21.15
C ARG A 32 9.24 4.21 21.48
N ALA A 33 9.19 3.87 22.77
CA ALA A 33 9.24 2.48 23.23
C ALA A 33 8.14 1.64 22.56
N GLY A 34 8.55 0.62 21.80
CA GLY A 34 7.65 -0.26 21.03
C GLY A 34 6.92 0.40 19.85
N GLY A 35 7.26 1.64 19.47
CA GLY A 35 6.57 2.37 18.40
C GLY A 35 6.65 1.66 17.05
N LEU A 36 7.84 1.18 16.68
CA LEU A 36 8.06 0.47 15.41
C LEU A 36 7.26 -0.84 15.33
N ALA A 37 7.25 -1.62 16.42
CA ALA A 37 6.45 -2.83 16.51
C ALA A 37 4.96 -2.52 16.31
N LYS A 38 4.44 -1.45 16.94
CA LYS A 38 3.05 -1.02 16.76
C LYS A 38 2.74 -0.69 15.30
N VAL A 39 3.63 0.03 14.60
CA VAL A 39 3.45 0.36 13.18
C VAL A 39 3.44 -0.90 12.32
N PHE A 40 4.39 -1.81 12.53
CA PHE A 40 4.50 -3.03 11.73
C PHE A 40 3.31 -3.96 11.96
N PHE A 41 2.94 -4.23 13.22
CA PHE A 41 1.75 -5.02 13.51
C PHE A 41 0.49 -4.39 12.93
N GLY A 42 0.38 -3.06 12.95
CA GLY A 42 -0.72 -2.36 12.31
C GLY A 42 -0.75 -2.55 10.80
N GLN A 43 0.40 -2.43 10.12
CA GLN A 43 0.52 -2.68 8.68
C GLN A 43 0.06 -4.10 8.31
N PHE A 44 0.57 -5.12 9.01
CA PHE A 44 0.16 -6.50 8.78
C PHE A 44 -1.33 -6.73 9.07
N LEU A 45 -1.88 -6.13 10.13
CA LEU A 45 -3.29 -6.27 10.48
C LEU A 45 -4.20 -5.63 9.42
N GLY A 46 -3.88 -4.40 8.99
CA GLY A 46 -4.65 -3.69 7.96
C GLY A 46 -4.57 -4.39 6.60
N PHE A 47 -3.38 -4.86 6.23
CA PHE A 47 -3.16 -5.59 4.99
C PHE A 47 -3.83 -6.97 5.00
N ALA A 48 -3.81 -7.69 6.12
CA ALA A 48 -4.57 -8.93 6.27
C ALA A 48 -6.08 -8.70 6.08
N GLY A 49 -6.62 -7.59 6.62
CA GLY A 49 -8.01 -7.20 6.38
C GLY A 49 -8.33 -7.00 4.89
N ILE A 50 -7.43 -6.34 4.15
CA ILE A 50 -7.54 -6.18 2.69
C ILE A 50 -7.55 -7.53 1.97
N LEU A 51 -6.65 -8.45 2.35
CA LEU A 51 -6.55 -9.78 1.71
C LEU A 51 -7.77 -10.64 2.00
N VAL A 52 -8.25 -10.66 3.25
CA VAL A 52 -9.46 -11.39 3.63
C VAL A 52 -10.67 -10.85 2.88
N LEU A 53 -10.85 -9.52 2.86
CA LEU A 53 -11.95 -8.90 2.12
C LEU A 53 -11.88 -9.20 0.63
N SER A 54 -10.67 -9.14 0.04
CA SER A 54 -10.47 -9.44 -1.37
C SER A 54 -10.77 -10.91 -1.70
N GLY A 55 -10.34 -11.84 -0.83
CA GLY A 55 -10.60 -13.27 -0.97
C GLY A 55 -12.08 -13.61 -0.81
N VAL A 56 -12.76 -13.07 0.20
CA VAL A 56 -14.21 -13.27 0.40
C VAL A 56 -14.99 -12.72 -0.79
N ALA A 57 -14.68 -11.51 -1.25
CA ALA A 57 -15.30 -10.93 -2.43
C ALA A 57 -15.05 -11.81 -3.67
N ALA A 58 -13.83 -12.28 -3.88
CA ALA A 58 -13.51 -13.19 -4.98
C ALA A 58 -14.28 -14.51 -4.93
N LEU A 59 -14.49 -15.10 -3.76
CA LEU A 59 -15.30 -16.32 -3.59
C LEU A 59 -16.76 -16.09 -3.96
N VAL A 60 -17.36 -15.00 -3.47
CA VAL A 60 -18.73 -14.61 -3.84
C VAL A 60 -18.85 -14.42 -5.36
N ILE A 61 -17.82 -13.82 -5.98
CA ILE A 61 -17.78 -13.55 -7.42
C ILE A 61 -17.59 -14.82 -8.26
N SER A 62 -16.78 -15.76 -7.77
CA SER A 62 -16.49 -17.01 -8.48
C SER A 62 -17.72 -17.91 -8.69
N GLY A 63 -18.78 -17.72 -7.90
CA GLY A 63 -20.06 -18.42 -8.04
C GLY A 63 -21.08 -17.74 -8.95
N LEU A 64 -20.77 -16.54 -9.49
CA LEU A 64 -21.67 -15.81 -10.38
C LEU A 64 -21.57 -16.29 -11.85
N PRO A 65 -22.69 -16.29 -12.59
CA PRO A 65 -22.72 -16.51 -14.03
C PRO A 65 -21.74 -15.58 -14.79
N ASP A 66 -21.13 -16.07 -15.87
CA ASP A 66 -20.06 -15.36 -16.59
C ASP A 66 -20.48 -13.98 -17.13
N ASP A 67 -21.77 -13.80 -17.40
CA ASP A 67 -22.45 -12.61 -17.92
C ASP A 67 -22.62 -11.47 -16.91
N VAL A 68 -22.59 -11.76 -15.60
CA VAL A 68 -22.71 -10.75 -14.52
C VAL A 68 -21.35 -10.25 -14.02
N ARG A 69 -20.28 -11.01 -14.31
CA ARG A 69 -18.92 -10.79 -13.80
C ARG A 69 -18.32 -9.40 -14.13
N PRO A 70 -18.59 -8.77 -15.30
CA PRO A 70 -18.07 -7.43 -15.62
C PRO A 70 -18.67 -6.27 -14.80
N TRP A 71 -19.92 -6.42 -14.33
CA TRP A 71 -20.65 -5.35 -13.61
C TRP A 71 -20.16 -5.13 -12.17
N LEU A 72 -19.31 -6.03 -11.67
CA LEU A 72 -18.72 -6.00 -10.34
C LEU A 72 -17.64 -4.92 -10.15
N GLY A 73 -17.21 -4.26 -11.22
CA GLY A 73 -16.39 -3.04 -11.13
C GLY A 73 -17.16 -1.84 -10.56
N LEU A 74 -18.49 -1.84 -10.61
CA LEU A 74 -19.31 -0.70 -10.18
C LEU A 74 -19.27 -0.43 -8.66
N PRO A 75 -19.31 -1.43 -7.77
CA PRO A 75 -19.03 -1.21 -6.35
C PRO A 75 -17.64 -0.65 -6.06
N ALA A 76 -16.61 -1.06 -6.83
CA ALA A 76 -15.27 -0.51 -6.70
C ALA A 76 -15.22 0.98 -7.10
N ILE A 77 -15.93 1.34 -8.17
CA ILE A 77 -16.12 2.74 -8.59
C ILE A 77 -16.89 3.53 -7.53
N ALA A 78 -17.96 2.98 -6.95
CA ALA A 78 -18.74 3.64 -5.89
C ALA A 78 -17.94 3.84 -4.60
N LEU A 79 -17.09 2.88 -4.21
CA LEU A 79 -16.18 2.99 -3.08
C LEU A 79 -15.06 4.02 -3.34
N GLY A 80 -14.49 4.03 -4.56
CA GLY A 80 -13.55 5.06 -5.00
C GLY A 80 -14.16 6.47 -4.96
N ILE A 81 -15.41 6.61 -5.40
CA ILE A 81 -16.17 7.87 -5.32
C ILE A 81 -16.42 8.29 -3.86
N ARG A 82 -16.85 7.37 -2.98
CA ARG A 82 -17.02 7.68 -1.55
C ARG A 82 -15.69 8.07 -0.88
N ALA A 83 -14.58 7.46 -1.26
CA ALA A 83 -13.25 7.82 -0.77
C ALA A 83 -12.83 9.23 -1.27
N ALA A 84 -13.05 9.53 -2.56
CA ALA A 84 -12.79 10.86 -3.12
C ALA A 84 -13.64 11.97 -2.46
N LEU A 85 -14.89 11.66 -2.11
CA LEU A 85 -15.77 12.58 -1.38
C LEU A 85 -15.33 12.82 0.07
N GLN A 86 -14.65 11.85 0.70
CA GLN A 86 -14.06 12.01 2.03
C GLN A 86 -12.78 12.85 1.98
N LEU A 87 -11.95 12.73 0.95
CA LEU A 87 -10.79 13.60 0.73
C LEU A 87 -11.19 15.07 0.54
N ARG A 88 -12.31 15.34 -0.14
CA ARG A 88 -12.84 16.71 -0.34
C ARG A 88 -13.29 17.41 0.93
N ARG A 89 -13.49 16.68 2.05
CA ARG A 89 -13.91 17.26 3.34
C ARG A 89 -12.74 17.70 4.22
N GLY A 90 -11.49 17.59 3.76
CA GLY A 90 -10.32 18.16 4.44
C GLY A 90 -10.07 17.59 5.85
N GLN A 91 -10.58 16.40 6.16
CA GLN A 91 -10.29 15.74 7.42
C GLN A 91 -8.99 14.97 7.26
N GLY A 92 -7.89 15.51 7.81
CA GLY A 92 -6.67 14.72 8.01
C GLY A 92 -7.01 13.46 8.81
N SER A 93 -6.38 12.32 8.48
CA SER A 93 -6.71 11.06 9.15
C SER A 93 -6.51 11.21 10.66
N PRO A 94 -7.56 11.11 11.50
CA PRO A 94 -7.42 11.25 12.95
C PRO A 94 -6.47 10.20 13.54
N ALA A 95 -6.32 9.06 12.85
CA ALA A 95 -5.34 8.04 13.16
C ALA A 95 -3.89 8.53 13.03
N LEU A 96 -3.57 9.42 12.08
CA LEU A 96 -2.23 10.03 11.97
C LEU A 96 -1.95 11.01 13.12
N ALA A 97 -2.98 11.63 13.71
CA ALA A 97 -2.87 12.59 14.80
C ALA A 97 -2.72 11.93 16.19
N ALA A 98 -3.27 10.72 16.36
CA ALA A 98 -3.28 9.99 17.65
C ALA A 98 -1.93 9.39 18.07
N GLY A 99 -0.88 9.52 17.25
CA GLY A 99 0.45 8.94 17.52
C GLY A 99 0.55 7.44 17.18
N PRO A 100 1.75 6.83 17.30
CA PRO A 100 2.01 5.48 16.79
C PRO A 100 1.31 4.41 17.63
N SER A 101 0.25 3.83 17.06
CA SER A 101 -0.50 2.68 17.60
C SER A 101 -0.79 1.64 16.51
N VAL A 102 -0.99 0.38 16.92
CA VAL A 102 -1.37 -0.71 16.01
C VAL A 102 -2.64 -0.35 15.25
N LEU A 103 -3.65 0.14 15.97
CA LEU A 103 -4.92 0.53 15.38
C LEU A 103 -4.75 1.66 14.37
N SER A 104 -3.97 2.69 14.69
CA SER A 104 -3.73 3.80 13.74
C SER A 104 -3.09 3.31 12.44
N ALA A 105 -2.04 2.50 12.53
CA ALA A 105 -1.35 1.98 11.35
C ALA A 105 -2.24 1.00 10.57
N ALA A 106 -3.03 0.17 11.23
CA ALA A 106 -4.00 -0.72 10.59
C ALA A 106 -5.10 0.05 9.86
N THR A 107 -5.70 1.04 10.52
CA THR A 107 -6.74 1.88 9.91
C THR A 107 -6.19 2.63 8.69
N ILE A 108 -4.99 3.20 8.77
CA ILE A 108 -4.36 3.91 7.64
C ILE A 108 -4.08 2.94 6.48
N THR A 109 -3.55 1.76 6.76
CA THR A 109 -3.26 0.74 5.75
C THR A 109 -4.54 0.28 5.07
N PHE A 110 -5.57 -0.05 5.85
CA PHE A 110 -6.85 -0.53 5.34
C PHE A 110 -7.59 0.53 4.53
N THR A 111 -7.60 1.79 4.98
CA THR A 111 -8.24 2.89 4.24
C THR A 111 -7.52 3.24 2.96
N LYS A 112 -6.19 3.08 2.90
CA LYS A 112 -5.42 3.29 1.67
C LYS A 112 -5.56 2.16 0.67
N GLY A 113 -5.58 0.90 1.11
CA GLY A 113 -5.62 -0.26 0.22
C GLY A 113 -6.95 -0.52 -0.48
N GLY A 114 -7.73 0.52 -0.77
CA GLY A 114 -8.91 0.41 -1.63
C GLY A 114 -8.51 0.09 -3.09
N ASP A 115 -7.37 0.62 -3.54
CA ASP A 115 -6.74 0.24 -4.81
C ASP A 115 -6.24 -1.21 -4.79
N ASN A 116 -5.66 -1.67 -3.68
CA ASN A 116 -5.31 -3.08 -3.48
C ASN A 116 -6.54 -3.98 -3.67
N ILE A 117 -7.68 -3.66 -3.05
CA ILE A 117 -8.92 -4.45 -3.19
C ILE A 117 -9.38 -4.47 -4.66
N SER A 118 -9.36 -3.32 -5.33
CA SER A 118 -9.80 -3.22 -6.73
C SER A 118 -8.96 -4.08 -7.70
N VAL A 119 -7.68 -4.28 -7.39
CA VAL A 119 -6.75 -5.11 -8.18
C VAL A 119 -6.81 -6.57 -7.74
N TYR A 120 -6.87 -6.87 -6.44
CA TYR A 120 -6.74 -8.22 -5.92
C TYR A 120 -8.01 -9.05 -6.12
N VAL A 121 -9.19 -8.45 -5.95
CA VAL A 121 -10.49 -9.14 -6.14
C VAL A 121 -10.62 -9.82 -7.51
N PRO A 122 -10.45 -9.11 -8.65
CA PRO A 122 -10.58 -9.75 -9.96
C PRO A 122 -9.48 -10.79 -10.22
N ILE A 123 -8.27 -10.58 -9.71
CA ILE A 123 -7.19 -11.57 -9.81
C ILE A 123 -7.58 -12.85 -9.06
N PHE A 124 -7.95 -12.76 -7.79
CA PHE A 124 -8.29 -13.91 -6.95
C PHE A 124 -9.51 -14.68 -7.45
N ALA A 125 -10.45 -14.00 -8.11
CA ALA A 125 -11.64 -14.62 -8.68
C ALA A 125 -11.33 -15.58 -9.85
N VAL A 126 -10.19 -15.44 -10.53
CA VAL A 126 -9.88 -16.20 -11.76
C VAL A 126 -8.64 -17.09 -11.66
N VAL A 127 -7.72 -16.85 -10.72
CA VAL A 127 -6.46 -17.62 -10.61
C VAL A 127 -6.59 -18.93 -9.84
N GLY A 128 -7.70 -19.15 -9.14
CA GLY A 128 -7.95 -20.34 -8.32
C GLY A 128 -7.21 -20.35 -6.98
N LEU A 129 -7.59 -21.27 -6.08
CA LEU A 129 -7.17 -21.25 -4.67
C LEU A 129 -5.65 -21.35 -4.48
N THR A 130 -4.98 -22.27 -5.17
CA THR A 130 -3.53 -22.47 -5.02
C THR A 130 -2.73 -21.24 -5.43
N ALA A 131 -3.10 -20.58 -6.54
CA ALA A 131 -2.48 -19.35 -6.96
C ALA A 131 -2.81 -18.20 -6.00
N THR A 132 -4.06 -18.07 -5.52
CA THR A 132 -4.44 -17.07 -4.52
C THR A 132 -3.59 -17.20 -3.24
N CYS A 133 -3.36 -18.42 -2.73
CA CYS A 133 -2.46 -18.65 -1.61
C CYS A 133 -1.02 -18.21 -1.93
N THR A 134 -0.55 -18.44 -3.16
CA THR A 134 0.77 -17.98 -3.62
C THR A 134 0.86 -16.45 -3.60
N TYR A 135 -0.15 -15.75 -4.10
CA TYR A 135 -0.21 -14.28 -4.05
C TYR A 135 -0.19 -13.76 -2.61
N VAL A 136 -0.99 -14.36 -1.71
CA VAL A 136 -1.04 -13.97 -0.30
C VAL A 136 0.34 -14.11 0.36
N VAL A 137 1.02 -15.25 0.16
CA VAL A 137 2.36 -15.47 0.71
C VAL A 137 3.35 -14.44 0.15
N VAL A 138 3.36 -14.23 -1.17
CA VAL A 138 4.25 -13.25 -1.81
C VAL A 138 4.00 -11.85 -1.27
N PHE A 139 2.74 -11.42 -1.14
CA PHE A 139 2.40 -10.10 -0.63
C PHE A 139 2.83 -9.91 0.83
N LEU A 140 2.66 -10.92 1.69
CA LEU A 140 3.09 -10.84 3.10
C LEU A 140 4.62 -10.76 3.23
N VAL A 141 5.36 -11.49 2.38
CA VAL A 141 6.83 -11.38 2.31
C VAL A 141 7.25 -10.00 1.83
N LEU A 142 6.66 -9.49 0.74
CA LEU A 142 6.97 -8.16 0.22
C LEU A 142 6.59 -7.04 1.20
N LEU A 143 5.49 -7.19 1.94
CA LEU A 143 5.12 -6.27 3.02
C LEU A 143 6.15 -6.26 4.15
N ALA A 144 6.66 -7.43 4.54
CA ALA A 144 7.75 -7.53 5.52
C ALA A 144 9.01 -6.80 5.02
N LEU A 145 9.37 -7.00 3.75
CA LEU A 145 10.50 -6.32 3.11
C LEU A 145 10.28 -4.81 3.04
N MET A 146 9.07 -4.34 2.72
CA MET A 146 8.71 -2.92 2.75
C MET A 146 8.83 -2.33 4.16
N CYS A 147 8.38 -3.05 5.19
CA CYS A 147 8.53 -2.61 6.59
C CYS A 147 10.01 -2.50 6.97
N GLY A 148 10.82 -3.50 6.62
CA GLY A 148 12.27 -3.48 6.82
C GLY A 148 12.94 -2.31 6.09
N ALA A 149 12.61 -2.10 4.82
CA ALA A 149 13.11 -0.97 4.03
C ALA A 149 12.70 0.37 4.63
N GLY A 150 11.44 0.51 5.04
CA GLY A 150 10.92 1.71 5.68
C GLY A 150 11.64 2.02 6.99
N TRP A 151 11.93 1.00 7.81
CA TRP A 151 12.76 1.14 9.02
C TRP A 151 14.19 1.52 8.71
N LEU A 152 14.88 0.82 7.81
CA LEU A 152 16.26 1.13 7.45
C LEU A 152 16.39 2.56 6.91
N ILE A 153 15.48 2.97 6.03
CA ILE A 153 15.49 4.30 5.43
C ILE A 153 15.19 5.36 6.48
N ALA A 154 14.14 5.20 7.29
CA ALA A 154 13.75 6.21 8.27
C ALA A 154 14.69 6.30 9.49
N THR A 155 15.43 5.23 9.82
CA THR A 155 16.32 5.21 11.00
C THR A 155 17.80 5.43 10.68
N LYS A 156 18.27 5.17 9.45
CA LYS A 156 19.66 5.48 9.05
C LYS A 156 19.87 6.92 8.60
N THR A 157 18.79 7.67 8.33
CA THR A 157 18.89 9.07 7.94
C THR A 157 19.17 9.99 9.13
N VAL A 158 20.37 10.59 9.14
CA VAL A 158 20.71 11.87 9.80
C VAL A 158 19.91 13.02 9.16
N VAL A 159 18.58 12.91 9.09
CA VAL A 159 17.74 13.82 8.29
C VAL A 159 16.48 14.27 9.06
N ALA A 160 16.33 13.88 10.34
CA ALA A 160 15.26 14.37 11.20
C ALA A 160 15.22 15.91 11.33
N PRO A 161 16.35 16.66 11.36
CA PRO A 161 16.31 18.13 11.37
C PRO A 161 16.15 18.76 9.97
N LEU A 162 16.63 18.10 8.92
CA LEU A 162 16.66 18.63 7.55
C LEU A 162 15.33 18.48 6.79
N LEU A 163 14.57 17.40 7.05
CA LEU A 163 13.25 17.16 6.44
C LEU A 163 12.19 18.15 6.92
N ALA A 164 12.30 18.66 8.15
CA ALA A 164 11.33 19.60 8.72
C ALA A 164 11.37 21.00 8.05
N GLN A 165 12.51 21.42 7.50
CA GLN A 165 12.66 22.75 6.91
C GLN A 165 12.62 22.76 5.36
N TRP A 166 12.99 21.66 4.68
CA TRP A 166 13.05 21.59 3.21
C TRP A 166 11.99 20.67 2.57
N GLY A 167 11.17 19.97 3.36
CA GLY A 167 10.15 19.02 2.88
C GLY A 167 9.27 19.51 1.71
N PRO A 168 8.82 20.78 1.68
CA PRO A 168 8.04 21.31 0.56
C PRO A 168 8.80 21.45 -0.78
N VAL A 169 10.14 21.50 -0.76
CA VAL A 169 11.01 21.70 -1.94
C VAL A 169 11.75 20.41 -2.33
N LEU A 170 12.13 19.61 -1.34
CA LEU A 170 12.82 18.32 -1.53
C LEU A 170 11.95 17.29 -2.23
N LEU A 171 10.66 17.23 -1.89
CA LEU A 171 9.76 16.24 -2.48
C LEU A 171 9.61 16.44 -4.01
N PRO A 172 9.37 17.66 -4.53
CA PRO A 172 9.43 17.92 -5.97
C PRO A 172 10.80 17.63 -6.59
N ALA A 173 11.90 18.03 -5.95
CA ALA A 173 13.24 17.86 -6.49
C ALA A 173 13.68 16.39 -6.59
N VAL A 174 13.28 15.55 -5.63
CA VAL A 174 13.52 14.10 -5.65
C VAL A 174 12.69 13.42 -6.73
N LEU A 175 11.43 13.85 -6.92
CA LEU A 175 10.59 13.37 -8.01
C LEU A 175 11.15 13.77 -9.39
N ILE A 176 11.66 15.00 -9.51
CA ILE A 176 12.31 15.49 -10.74
C ILE A 176 13.63 14.73 -10.99
N GLY A 177 14.46 14.54 -9.97
CA GLY A 177 15.72 13.80 -10.08
C GLY A 177 15.52 12.32 -10.42
N ALA A 178 14.52 11.68 -9.83
CA ALA A 178 14.13 10.31 -10.17
C ALA A 178 13.61 10.22 -11.61
N GLY A 179 12.81 11.19 -12.06
CA GLY A 179 12.37 11.30 -13.46
C GLY A 179 13.54 11.50 -14.43
N VAL A 180 14.49 12.37 -14.09
CA VAL A 180 15.70 12.62 -14.90
C VAL A 180 16.60 11.39 -14.96
N LEU A 181 16.76 10.63 -13.86
CA LEU A 181 17.56 9.41 -13.84
C LEU A 181 16.92 8.29 -14.66
N VAL A 182 15.60 8.16 -14.67
CA VAL A 182 14.89 7.21 -15.54
C VAL A 182 15.02 7.60 -17.01
N ILE A 183 14.87 8.90 -17.33
CA ILE A 183 15.06 9.42 -18.70
C ILE A 183 16.51 9.22 -19.16
N ALA A 184 17.49 9.50 -18.30
CA ALA A 184 18.89 9.28 -18.61
C ALA A 184 19.22 7.79 -18.76
N GLN A 185 18.59 6.91 -18.00
CA GLN A 185 18.74 5.47 -18.18
C GLN A 185 18.16 5.01 -19.53
N GLU A 186 17.00 5.51 -19.95
CA GLU A 186 16.47 5.19 -21.28
C GLU A 186 17.32 5.78 -22.42
N LEU A 187 17.87 6.99 -22.28
CA LEU A 187 18.74 7.61 -23.29
C LEU A 187 20.16 7.01 -23.39
N TRP A 188 20.61 6.21 -22.42
CA TRP A 188 21.95 5.58 -22.43
C TRP A 188 21.93 4.10 -22.89
N PHE A 189 20.74 3.52 -23.09
CA PHE A 189 20.56 2.15 -23.57
C PHE A 189 19.95 2.07 -24.99
N ASP A 190 19.92 3.18 -25.73
CA ASP A 190 19.79 3.23 -27.20
C ASP A 190 21.16 3.40 -27.88
#